data_AF-A0A6S7IZW2-F1
#
_entry.id   AF-A0A6S7IZW2-F1
#
_cell.length_a   1.000
_cell.length_b   1.000
_cell.length_c   1.000
_cell.angle_alpha   90.00
_cell.angle_beta   90.00
_cell.angle_gamma   90.00
#
_symmetry.space_group_name_H-M   'P 1'
#
loop_
_entity.id
_entity.type
_entity.pdbx_description
1 polymer ?
#
loop_
_entity_poly.entity_id
_entity_poly.type
_entity_poly.pdbx_seq_one_letter_code
_entity_poly.pdbx_strand_id
1 'polypeptide(L)'
;MIRKEFARVLGLQGKKEKIDIAVVGGKIITQRDSRRVKLWISPLNGNESYPVEAHEMDHTIINVPVLDRTWLKSFYHLSDIEFPHHTGPVELILGVQYIHLHAESEFRQGLPFQPVGEKTKLGWHVIGPDNAKESIASYLNFAKKIDLERFYDFETLGIRAPDCICPQEIMSRDGKKAVELFESSGDRLDGRFVIVLPWKKDPTQLPNNYLLANV
;
A
#
# COMPACT_ATOMS: atom_id res chain seq x y z
N MET A 1 1.91 13.80 -7.78
CA MET A 1 2.45 15.14 -7.45
C MET A 1 3.65 15.42 -8.33
N ILE A 2 3.92 16.67 -8.67
CA ILE A 2 5.06 17.09 -9.49
C ILE A 2 5.83 18.21 -8.77
N ARG A 3 7.16 18.23 -8.85
CA ARG A 3 7.94 19.32 -8.27
C ARG A 3 7.64 20.62 -9.02
N LYS A 4 7.35 21.70 -8.29
CA LYS A 4 6.95 22.99 -8.85
C LYS A 4 7.97 23.56 -9.83
N GLU A 5 9.26 23.44 -9.51
CA GLU A 5 10.34 23.87 -10.40
C GLU A 5 10.33 23.10 -11.73
N PHE A 6 10.08 21.80 -11.69
CA PHE A 6 10.04 20.97 -12.89
C PHE A 6 8.79 21.22 -13.73
N ALA A 7 7.64 21.40 -13.09
CA ALA A 7 6.43 21.85 -13.77
C ALA A 7 6.64 23.20 -14.49
N ARG A 8 7.41 24.12 -13.88
CA ARG A 8 7.80 25.41 -14.50
C ARG A 8 8.73 25.21 -15.69
N VAL A 9 9.76 24.37 -15.58
CA VAL A 9 10.69 24.07 -16.68
C VAL A 9 9.96 23.45 -17.87
N LEU A 10 8.99 22.57 -17.61
CA LEU A 10 8.14 21.98 -18.64
C LEU A 10 7.07 22.94 -19.20
N GLY A 11 6.97 24.17 -18.66
CA GLY A 11 5.98 25.16 -19.10
C GLY A 11 4.53 24.77 -18.83
N LEU A 12 4.28 23.84 -17.90
CA LEU A 12 2.95 23.30 -17.64
C LEU A 12 1.99 24.38 -17.15
N GLN A 13 0.81 24.41 -17.75
CA GLN A 13 -0.28 25.30 -17.34
C GLN A 13 -1.30 24.52 -16.53
N GLY A 14 -1.90 25.18 -15.55
CA GLY A 14 -2.81 24.52 -14.63
C GLY A 14 -3.59 25.49 -13.76
N LYS A 15 -4.65 24.97 -13.15
CA LYS A 15 -5.50 25.74 -12.24
C LYS A 15 -4.87 25.79 -10.85
N LYS A 16 -4.79 26.98 -10.25
CA LYS A 16 -4.35 27.13 -8.85
C LYS A 16 -5.38 26.52 -7.90
N GLU A 17 -4.92 25.69 -6.99
CA GLU A 17 -5.73 25.00 -5.99
C GLU A 17 -4.94 24.86 -4.68
N LYS A 18 -5.67 24.93 -3.57
CA LYS A 18 -5.13 24.60 -2.25
C LYS A 18 -5.09 23.09 -2.11
N ILE A 19 -3.96 22.54 -1.66
CA ILE A 19 -3.82 21.14 -1.29
C ILE A 19 -3.42 21.01 0.17
N ASP A 20 -3.93 19.97 0.83
CA ASP A 20 -3.57 19.59 2.19
C ASP A 20 -2.98 18.17 2.12
N ILE A 21 -1.71 18.02 2.48
CA ILE A 21 -0.96 16.76 2.40
C ILE A 21 -0.77 16.23 3.82
N ALA A 22 -1.41 15.12 4.14
CA ALA A 22 -1.15 14.41 5.38
C ALA A 22 0.24 13.77 5.34
N VAL A 23 1.06 14.03 6.35
CA VAL A 23 2.40 13.43 6.50
C VAL A 23 2.50 12.60 7.78
N VAL A 24 3.57 11.81 7.87
CA VAL A 24 3.85 10.95 9.02
C VAL A 24 3.83 11.77 10.33
N GLY A 25 3.25 11.19 11.37
CA GLY A 25 3.08 11.86 12.67
C GLY A 25 1.81 12.71 12.78
N GLY A 26 0.88 12.61 11.83
CA GLY A 26 -0.42 13.29 11.90
C GLY A 26 -0.37 14.78 11.58
N LYS A 27 0.77 15.27 11.09
CA LYS A 27 0.91 16.65 10.60
C LYS A 27 0.26 16.77 9.22
N ILE A 28 -0.26 17.95 8.92
CA ILE A 28 -0.79 18.31 7.61
C ILE A 28 0.04 19.45 7.07
N ILE A 29 0.60 19.28 5.88
CA ILE A 29 1.30 20.32 5.13
C ILE A 29 0.27 20.93 4.17
N THR A 30 -0.07 22.19 4.39
CA THR A 30 -0.95 22.96 3.51
C THR A 30 -0.15 23.77 2.51
N GLN A 31 -0.41 23.58 1.22
CA GLN A 31 0.14 24.41 0.15
C GLN A 31 -1.01 25.13 -0.58
N ARG A 32 -1.02 26.47 -0.51
CA ARG A 32 -2.14 27.28 -1.02
C ARG A 32 -2.03 27.63 -2.50
N ASP A 33 -0.83 27.57 -3.05
CA ASP A 33 -0.49 28.03 -4.40
C ASP A 33 -0.05 26.87 -5.32
N SER A 34 -0.42 25.63 -4.98
CA SER A 34 -0.26 24.48 -5.86
C SER A 34 -1.08 24.68 -7.15
N ARG A 35 -0.55 24.25 -8.30
CA ARG A 35 -1.34 24.12 -9.52
C ARG A 35 -1.66 22.66 -9.79
N ARG A 36 -2.89 22.39 -10.17
CA ARG A 36 -3.29 21.14 -10.81
C ARG A 36 -2.94 21.22 -12.28
N VAL A 37 -1.97 20.42 -12.70
CA VAL A 37 -1.46 20.35 -14.08
C VAL A 37 -1.77 18.99 -14.71
N LYS A 38 -1.91 18.99 -16.03
CA LYS A 38 -2.03 17.77 -16.83
C LYS A 38 -0.81 17.65 -17.73
N LEU A 39 -0.25 16.45 -17.79
CA LEU A 39 0.91 16.13 -18.60
C LEU A 39 0.79 14.72 -19.17
N TRP A 40 1.56 14.45 -20.20
CA TRP A 40 1.74 13.11 -20.76
C TRP A 40 3.10 12.58 -20.34
N ILE A 41 3.16 11.31 -19.94
CA ILE A 41 4.40 10.60 -19.64
C ILE A 41 4.54 9.39 -20.54
N SER A 42 5.78 9.04 -20.90
CA SER A 42 6.10 7.89 -21.73
C SER A 42 7.31 7.15 -21.18
N PRO A 43 7.43 5.83 -21.40
CA PRO A 43 8.69 5.13 -21.21
C PRO A 43 9.77 5.73 -22.11
N LEU A 44 11.04 5.63 -21.70
CA LEU A 44 12.16 6.16 -22.48
C LEU A 44 12.34 5.44 -23.83
N ASN A 45 12.05 4.13 -23.87
CA ASN A 45 12.25 3.26 -25.02
C ASN A 45 10.93 2.74 -25.61
N GLY A 46 9.86 3.53 -25.55
CA GLY A 46 8.55 3.14 -26.09
C GLY A 46 7.76 4.29 -26.67
N ASN A 47 6.73 3.94 -27.45
CA ASN A 47 5.87 4.90 -28.14
C ASN A 47 4.54 5.15 -27.42
N GLU A 48 4.32 4.47 -26.31
CA GLU A 48 3.12 4.62 -25.51
C GLU A 48 3.18 5.92 -24.70
N SER A 49 2.01 6.51 -24.45
CA SER A 49 1.91 7.74 -23.69
C SER A 49 0.70 7.69 -22.78
N TYR A 50 0.88 8.17 -21.55
CA TYR A 50 -0.09 8.05 -20.47
C TYR A 50 -0.44 9.43 -19.93
N PRO A 51 -1.74 9.80 -19.90
CA PRO A 51 -2.15 11.07 -19.34
C PRO A 51 -2.10 11.01 -17.81
N VAL A 52 -1.44 11.99 -17.22
CA VAL A 52 -1.30 12.13 -15.77
C VAL A 52 -1.80 13.51 -15.36
N GLU A 53 -2.49 13.55 -14.22
CA GLU A 53 -2.85 14.76 -13.52
C GLU A 53 -2.04 14.80 -12.21
N ALA A 54 -1.40 15.94 -11.96
CA ALA A 54 -0.54 16.11 -10.81
C ALA A 54 -0.77 17.48 -10.17
N HIS A 55 -0.72 17.50 -8.84
CA HIS A 55 -0.57 18.74 -8.10
C HIS A 55 0.90 19.09 -7.95
N GLU A 56 1.22 20.36 -8.16
CA GLU A 56 2.54 20.91 -7.85
C GLU A 56 2.82 20.87 -6.35
N MET A 57 4.06 20.59 -6.01
CA MET A 57 4.57 20.63 -4.65
C MET A 57 5.87 21.42 -4.63
N ASP A 58 6.07 22.28 -3.63
CA ASP A 58 7.27 23.12 -3.55
C ASP A 58 8.56 22.28 -3.46
N HIS A 59 8.54 21.20 -2.67
CA HIS A 59 9.69 20.33 -2.49
C HIS A 59 9.29 18.87 -2.41
N THR A 60 10.01 18.01 -3.15
CA THR A 60 10.06 16.57 -2.89
C THR A 60 11.21 16.31 -1.92
N ILE A 61 10.92 15.67 -0.79
CA ILE A 61 11.91 15.41 0.29
C ILE A 61 12.77 14.16 -0.04
N ILE A 62 12.52 13.56 -1.21
CA ILE A 62 13.15 12.31 -1.63
C ILE A 62 14.09 12.63 -2.80
N ASN A 63 15.36 12.28 -2.61
CA ASN A 63 16.34 12.25 -3.68
C ASN A 63 16.52 10.80 -4.15
N VAL A 64 16.57 10.62 -5.46
CA VAL A 64 17.01 9.39 -6.10
C VAL A 64 18.52 9.24 -5.85
N PRO A 65 18.97 8.16 -5.17
CA PRO A 65 20.37 7.93 -4.87
C PRO A 65 21.19 7.62 -6.14
N VAL A 66 22.52 7.59 -6.03
CA VAL A 66 23.38 7.10 -7.11
C VAL A 66 23.15 5.60 -7.31
N LEU A 67 23.14 5.13 -8.57
CA LEU A 67 22.97 3.72 -8.90
C LEU A 67 24.28 3.11 -9.42
N ASP A 68 24.81 2.11 -8.72
CA ASP A 68 25.97 1.35 -9.19
C ASP A 68 25.55 0.29 -10.23
N ARG A 69 25.44 0.74 -11.49
CA ARG A 69 25.06 -0.11 -12.63
C ARG A 69 26.07 -1.23 -12.90
N THR A 70 27.35 -1.02 -12.59
CA THR A 70 28.38 -2.04 -12.80
C THR A 70 28.19 -3.19 -11.82
N TRP A 71 27.90 -2.87 -10.55
CA TRP A 71 27.55 -3.87 -9.55
C TRP A 71 26.24 -4.58 -9.88
N LEU A 72 25.20 -3.86 -10.33
CA LEU A 72 23.95 -4.52 -10.78
C LEU A 72 24.18 -5.52 -11.91
N LYS A 73 25.03 -5.19 -12.88
CA LYS A 73 25.37 -6.10 -13.99
C LYS A 73 26.15 -7.34 -13.56
N SER A 74 26.72 -7.35 -12.35
CA SER A 74 27.38 -8.54 -11.80
C SER A 74 26.40 -9.65 -11.42
N PHE A 75 25.11 -9.31 -11.23
CA PHE A 75 24.06 -10.30 -10.99
C PHE A 75 23.55 -10.88 -12.30
N TYR A 76 23.63 -12.20 -12.44
CA TYR A 76 23.22 -12.92 -13.66
C TYR A 76 21.82 -12.51 -14.15
N HIS A 77 20.84 -12.45 -13.25
CA HIS A 77 19.44 -12.12 -13.58
C HIS A 77 19.20 -10.65 -13.96
N LEU A 78 20.17 -9.76 -13.75
CA LEU A 78 20.10 -8.34 -14.11
C LEU A 78 21.13 -7.93 -15.16
N SER A 79 21.98 -8.85 -15.60
CA SER A 79 23.17 -8.57 -16.41
C SER A 79 22.88 -7.97 -17.79
N ASP A 80 21.73 -8.31 -18.36
CA ASP A 80 21.23 -7.86 -19.67
C ASP A 80 20.21 -6.71 -19.56
N ILE A 81 19.93 -6.21 -18.36
CA ILE A 81 19.03 -5.06 -18.17
C ILE A 81 19.85 -3.77 -18.17
N GLU A 82 19.43 -2.83 -19.01
CA GLU A 82 19.85 -1.44 -18.90
C GLU A 82 18.89 -0.68 -17.99
N PHE A 83 19.42 -0.07 -16.93
CA PHE A 83 18.68 0.80 -16.02
C PHE A 83 18.97 2.27 -16.35
N PRO A 84 18.04 2.98 -17.02
CA PRO A 84 18.14 4.42 -17.19
C PRO A 84 18.01 5.08 -15.82
N HIS A 85 18.99 5.88 -15.43
CA HIS A 85 19.06 6.42 -14.07
C HIS A 85 19.48 7.88 -14.04
N HIS A 86 18.73 8.67 -13.28
CA HIS A 86 19.05 10.06 -12.98
C HIS A 86 19.08 10.26 -11.47
N THR A 87 20.18 10.82 -10.97
CA THR A 87 20.38 11.12 -9.56
C THR A 87 19.83 12.49 -9.20
N GLY A 88 19.37 12.64 -7.97
CA GLY A 88 18.90 13.93 -7.45
C GLY A 88 17.40 13.94 -7.14
N PRO A 89 16.79 15.12 -7.01
CA PRO A 89 15.44 15.24 -6.46
C PRO A 89 14.37 14.60 -7.35
N VAL A 90 13.44 13.86 -6.73
CA VAL A 90 12.31 13.23 -7.44
C VAL A 90 11.45 14.32 -8.08
N GLU A 91 11.20 14.19 -9.38
CA GLU A 91 10.43 15.18 -10.14
C GLU A 91 8.92 14.93 -10.15
N LEU A 92 8.52 13.66 -10.20
CA LEU A 92 7.14 13.23 -10.33
C LEU A 92 6.90 12.02 -9.42
N ILE A 93 5.82 12.07 -8.65
CA ILE A 93 5.33 10.98 -7.81
C ILE A 93 3.96 10.55 -8.36
N LEU A 94 3.87 9.30 -8.81
CA LEU A 94 2.63 8.69 -9.28
C LEU A 94 1.93 8.00 -8.11
N GLY A 95 0.75 8.51 -7.74
CA GLY A 95 -0.06 7.90 -6.69
C GLY A 95 -0.78 6.63 -7.13
N VAL A 96 -1.50 6.02 -6.19
CA VAL A 96 -2.21 4.74 -6.38
C VAL A 96 -3.29 4.77 -7.46
N GLN A 97 -3.81 5.93 -7.83
CA GLN A 97 -4.75 6.05 -8.96
C GLN A 97 -4.11 5.64 -10.30
N TYR A 98 -2.77 5.66 -10.38
CA TYR A 98 -2.00 5.22 -11.54
C TYR A 98 -1.40 3.82 -11.33
N ILE A 99 -1.98 2.98 -10.46
CA ILE A 99 -1.46 1.64 -10.15
C ILE A 99 -1.30 0.75 -11.40
N HIS A 100 -2.13 0.94 -12.42
CA HIS A 100 -2.02 0.24 -13.70
C HIS A 100 -0.73 0.54 -14.47
N LEU A 101 -0.01 1.63 -14.15
CA LEU A 101 1.32 1.94 -14.67
C LEU A 101 2.45 1.34 -13.83
N HIS A 102 2.18 1.09 -12.54
CA HIS A 102 3.08 0.41 -11.62
C HIS A 102 2.96 -1.11 -11.72
N ALA A 103 1.96 -1.63 -12.42
CA ALA A 103 1.76 -3.06 -12.59
C ALA A 103 2.99 -3.69 -13.27
N GLU A 104 3.53 -4.69 -12.61
CA GLU A 104 4.61 -5.52 -13.11
C GLU A 104 4.18 -6.27 -14.38
N SER A 105 5.06 -6.24 -15.38
CA SER A 105 4.97 -7.05 -16.60
C SER A 105 6.05 -8.13 -16.67
N GLU A 106 7.17 -7.95 -15.97
CA GLU A 106 8.28 -8.89 -15.90
C GLU A 106 9.03 -8.68 -14.57
N PHE A 107 9.41 -9.79 -13.92
CA PHE A 107 10.17 -9.77 -12.68
C PHE A 107 11.37 -10.71 -12.76
N ARG A 108 12.53 -10.18 -12.34
CA ARG A 108 13.79 -10.91 -12.35
C ARG A 108 14.37 -10.95 -10.96
N GLN A 109 14.47 -12.17 -10.45
CA GLN A 109 14.93 -12.45 -9.10
C GLN A 109 16.12 -13.41 -9.14
N GLY A 110 17.11 -13.11 -8.30
CA GLY A 110 18.26 -13.98 -8.06
C GLY A 110 18.13 -14.72 -6.72
N LEU A 111 19.26 -14.87 -6.05
CA LEU A 111 19.33 -15.48 -4.72
C LEU A 111 18.69 -14.59 -3.65
N PRO A 112 18.35 -15.14 -2.47
CA PRO A 112 17.91 -14.34 -1.33
C PRO A 112 18.86 -13.16 -1.04
N PHE A 113 18.28 -12.01 -0.69
CA PHE A 113 18.98 -10.75 -0.41
C PHE A 113 19.71 -10.11 -1.60
N GLN A 114 19.55 -10.62 -2.83
CA GLN A 114 19.99 -9.92 -4.03
C GLN A 114 18.94 -8.91 -4.49
N PRO A 115 19.34 -7.84 -5.21
CA PRO A 115 18.39 -6.92 -5.82
C PRO A 115 17.51 -7.65 -6.84
N VAL A 116 16.27 -7.19 -6.97
CA VAL A 116 15.31 -7.68 -7.97
C VAL A 116 15.03 -6.59 -9.00
N GLY A 117 14.88 -7.00 -10.25
CA GLY A 117 14.49 -6.11 -11.35
C GLY A 117 13.01 -6.26 -11.65
N GLU A 118 12.29 -5.15 -11.76
CA GLU A 118 10.87 -5.14 -12.08
C GLU A 118 10.61 -4.24 -13.28
N LYS A 119 9.92 -4.78 -14.29
CA LYS A 119 9.55 -4.06 -15.50
C LYS A 119 8.10 -3.66 -15.43
N THR A 120 7.84 -2.37 -15.56
CA THR A 120 6.48 -1.82 -15.65
C THR A 120 6.26 -1.20 -17.03
N LYS A 121 5.07 -0.62 -17.24
CA LYS A 121 4.76 0.15 -18.46
C LYS A 121 5.68 1.36 -18.68
N LEU A 122 6.34 1.84 -17.63
CA LEU A 122 7.26 2.98 -17.69
C LEU A 122 8.73 2.56 -17.82
N GLY A 123 9.02 1.26 -17.79
CA GLY A 123 10.37 0.71 -17.97
C GLY A 123 10.84 -0.13 -16.78
N TRP A 124 12.14 -0.40 -16.76
CA TRP A 124 12.78 -1.18 -15.70
C TRP A 124 13.16 -0.33 -14.50
N HIS A 125 12.93 -0.87 -13.30
CA HIS A 125 13.50 -0.36 -12.07
C HIS A 125 14.02 -1.51 -11.20
N VAL A 126 14.76 -1.18 -10.15
CA VAL A 126 15.40 -2.15 -9.27
C VAL A 126 15.00 -1.89 -7.82
N ILE A 127 14.76 -2.97 -7.08
CA ILE A 127 14.40 -2.95 -5.66
C ILE A 127 15.39 -3.85 -4.94
N GLY A 128 15.99 -3.37 -3.85
CA GLY A 128 16.84 -4.19 -3.00
C GLY A 128 18.06 -3.43 -2.48
N PRO A 129 19.09 -4.16 -2.02
CA PRO A 129 20.30 -3.54 -1.52
C PRO A 129 21.01 -2.76 -2.63
N ASP A 130 21.77 -1.77 -2.20
CA ASP A 130 22.63 -0.96 -3.04
C ASP A 130 24.07 -1.07 -2.53
N ASN A 131 25.02 -1.09 -3.45
CA ASN A 131 26.46 -1.11 -3.16
C ASN A 131 27.08 0.30 -3.26
N ALA A 132 26.28 1.33 -3.61
CA ALA A 132 26.73 2.70 -3.59
C ALA A 132 27.11 3.12 -2.16
N LYS A 133 28.35 3.58 -1.99
CA LYS A 133 28.96 3.93 -0.70
C LYS A 133 28.35 5.18 -0.02
N GLU A 134 27.36 5.82 -0.65
CA GLU A 134 26.78 7.11 -0.22
C GLU A 134 25.24 7.07 -0.07
N SER A 135 24.66 5.94 0.32
CA SER A 135 23.22 5.91 0.63
C SER A 135 22.95 6.54 2.00
N ILE A 136 22.77 7.87 2.03
CA ILE A 136 22.55 8.67 3.25
C ILE A 136 21.09 8.58 3.75
N ALA A 137 20.15 8.07 2.94
CA ALA A 137 18.73 8.10 3.26
C ALA A 137 18.11 6.71 3.37
N SER A 138 18.15 6.13 4.57
CA SER A 138 17.26 5.03 4.94
C SER A 138 15.88 5.60 5.30
N TYR A 139 14.92 5.48 4.38
CA TYR A 139 13.54 5.86 4.67
C TYR A 139 12.83 4.73 5.42
N LEU A 140 12.87 4.78 6.75
CA LEU A 140 12.08 3.88 7.60
C LEU A 140 10.63 4.37 7.63
N ASN A 141 9.76 3.76 6.82
CA ASN A 141 8.32 3.99 6.95
C ASN A 141 7.84 3.22 8.18
N PHE A 142 7.65 3.93 9.29
CA PHE A 142 6.91 3.39 10.43
C PHE A 142 5.46 3.23 10.00
N ALA A 143 5.03 1.99 9.74
CA ALA A 143 3.62 1.67 9.83
C ALA A 143 3.22 1.93 11.28
N LYS A 144 2.45 3.00 11.51
CA LYS A 144 1.88 3.27 12.83
C LYS A 144 1.17 1.99 13.25
N LYS A 145 1.49 1.48 14.45
CA LYS A 145 0.79 0.33 15.05
C LYS A 145 -0.71 0.56 14.82
N ILE A 146 -1.33 -0.29 14.00
CA ILE A 146 -2.77 -0.25 13.82
C ILE A 146 -3.34 -0.45 15.21
N ASP A 147 -4.09 0.54 15.66
CA ASP A 147 -4.92 0.39 16.83
C ASP A 147 -6.02 -0.58 16.44
N LEU A 148 -5.85 -1.84 16.82
CA LEU A 148 -6.76 -2.91 16.46
C LEU A 148 -8.17 -2.62 16.99
N GLU A 149 -8.31 -1.95 18.13
CA GLU A 149 -9.63 -1.54 18.65
C GLU A 149 -10.29 -0.58 17.65
N ARG A 150 -9.57 0.46 17.23
CA ARG A 150 -10.08 1.41 16.23
C ARG A 150 -10.34 0.76 14.86
N PHE A 151 -9.57 -0.25 14.47
CA PHE A 151 -9.80 -1.00 13.25
C PHE A 151 -11.10 -1.82 13.33
N TYR A 152 -11.33 -2.53 14.43
CA TYR A 152 -12.57 -3.26 14.67
C TYR A 152 -13.79 -2.34 14.85
N ASP A 153 -13.62 -1.17 15.44
CA ASP A 153 -14.68 -0.14 15.49
C ASP A 153 -15.10 0.28 14.08
N PHE A 154 -14.15 0.42 13.15
CA PHE A 154 -14.46 0.75 11.75
C PHE A 154 -15.12 -0.41 11.00
N GLU A 155 -14.70 -1.67 11.21
CA GLU A 155 -15.37 -2.84 10.61
C GLU A 155 -16.80 -3.04 11.14
N THR A 156 -17.05 -2.69 12.41
CA THR A 156 -18.37 -2.85 13.04
C THR A 156 -19.37 -1.75 12.67
N LEU A 157 -18.94 -0.68 11.96
CA LEU A 157 -19.86 0.34 11.41
C LEU A 157 -20.88 -0.27 10.42
N GLY A 158 -20.55 -1.39 9.77
CA GLY A 158 -21.50 -2.13 8.93
C GLY A 158 -22.49 -3.01 9.70
N ILE A 159 -22.27 -3.20 11.01
CA ILE A 159 -23.05 -4.08 11.89
C ILE A 159 -24.02 -3.29 12.78
N ARG A 160 -23.71 -2.02 13.07
CA ARG A 160 -24.55 -1.13 13.88
C ARG A 160 -25.08 0.01 13.03
N ALA A 161 -26.38 -0.01 12.71
CA ALA A 161 -27.07 1.12 12.12
C ALA A 161 -27.27 2.21 13.19
N PRO A 162 -26.56 3.36 13.13
CA PRO A 162 -26.56 4.36 14.20
C PRO A 162 -27.96 4.97 14.45
N ASP A 163 -28.78 5.04 13.40
CA ASP A 163 -30.10 5.69 13.42
C ASP A 163 -31.26 4.70 13.39
N CYS A 164 -31.01 3.41 13.66
CA CYS A 164 -32.06 2.42 13.73
C CYS A 164 -32.81 2.52 15.06
N ILE A 165 -34.11 2.84 15.01
CA ILE A 165 -35.06 2.81 16.15
C ILE A 165 -35.43 1.35 16.50
N CYS A 166 -34.65 0.37 16.04
CA CYS A 166 -34.81 -1.01 16.47
C CYS A 166 -34.57 -1.06 17.99
N PRO A 167 -35.37 -1.83 18.75
CA PRO A 167 -35.19 -1.96 20.18
C PRO A 167 -33.72 -2.32 20.48
N GLN A 168 -33.00 -1.44 21.17
CA GLN A 168 -31.70 -1.79 21.73
C GLN A 168 -31.95 -2.96 22.68
N GLU A 169 -31.40 -4.11 22.29
CA GLU A 169 -31.46 -5.38 23.00
C GLU A 169 -32.84 -6.01 23.19
N ILE A 170 -33.20 -6.86 22.24
CA ILE A 170 -33.76 -8.16 22.63
C ILE A 170 -32.83 -9.23 22.06
N MET A 171 -31.63 -9.35 22.64
CA MET A 171 -30.86 -10.57 22.47
C MET A 171 -31.75 -11.73 22.94
N SER A 172 -32.05 -12.65 22.01
CA SER A 172 -32.84 -13.84 22.35
C SER A 172 -32.13 -14.60 23.48
N ARG A 173 -32.89 -15.42 24.23
CA ARG A 173 -32.31 -16.25 25.30
C ARG A 173 -31.12 -17.08 24.79
N ASP A 174 -31.20 -17.57 23.56
CA ASP A 174 -30.14 -18.35 22.93
C ASP A 174 -28.94 -17.46 22.55
N GLY A 175 -29.19 -16.22 22.12
CA GLY A 175 -28.14 -15.22 21.88
C GLY A 175 -27.37 -14.86 23.15
N LYS A 176 -28.07 -14.67 24.28
CA LYS A 176 -27.43 -14.40 25.58
C LYS A 176 -26.53 -15.56 26.01
N LYS A 177 -27.02 -16.80 25.91
CA LYS A 177 -26.22 -18.00 26.19
C LYS A 177 -25.00 -18.13 25.29
N ALA A 178 -25.12 -17.77 24.01
CA ALA A 178 -24.01 -17.81 23.07
C ALA A 178 -22.90 -16.82 23.44
N VAL A 179 -23.26 -15.60 23.86
CA VAL A 179 -22.30 -14.59 24.33
C VAL A 179 -21.66 -15.00 25.65
N GLU A 180 -22.44 -15.45 26.63
CA GLU A 180 -21.92 -15.95 27.91
C GLU A 180 -20.92 -17.09 27.70
N LEU A 181 -21.20 -18.03 26.78
CA LEU A 181 -20.29 -19.11 26.44
C LEU A 181 -19.02 -18.61 25.75
N PHE A 182 -19.15 -17.66 24.82
CA PHE A 182 -18.01 -17.05 24.14
C PHE A 182 -17.06 -16.37 25.14
N GLU A 183 -17.61 -15.54 26.03
CA GLU A 183 -16.82 -14.81 27.03
C GLU A 183 -16.19 -15.75 28.09
N SER A 184 -16.91 -16.77 28.53
CA SER A 184 -16.43 -17.69 29.58
C SER A 184 -15.47 -18.78 29.08
N SER A 185 -15.44 -19.05 27.78
CA SER A 185 -14.63 -20.15 27.20
C SER A 185 -13.35 -19.71 26.50
N GLY A 186 -13.08 -18.40 26.46
CA GLY A 186 -11.85 -17.86 25.89
C GLY A 186 -10.62 -18.28 26.71
N ASP A 187 -9.73 -19.04 26.09
CA ASP A 187 -8.47 -19.48 26.71
C ASP A 187 -7.30 -19.38 25.73
N ARG A 188 -6.07 -19.50 26.23
CA ARG A 188 -4.86 -19.39 25.43
C ARG A 188 -4.01 -20.66 25.57
N LEU A 189 -4.03 -21.49 24.53
CA LEU A 189 -3.29 -22.75 24.45
C LEU A 189 -2.19 -22.65 23.39
N ASP A 190 -0.94 -22.94 23.76
CA ASP A 190 0.22 -22.95 22.86
C ASP A 190 0.38 -21.67 22.02
N GLY A 191 0.11 -20.52 22.64
CA GLY A 191 0.20 -19.22 22.00
C GLY A 191 -0.96 -18.88 21.05
N ARG A 192 -1.98 -19.72 20.95
CA ARG A 192 -3.20 -19.48 20.16
C ARG A 192 -4.38 -19.19 21.08
N PHE A 193 -5.28 -18.34 20.61
CA PHE A 193 -6.57 -18.15 21.26
C PHE A 193 -7.51 -19.30 20.87
N VAL A 194 -8.12 -19.91 21.87
CA VAL A 194 -9.11 -20.97 21.71
C VAL A 194 -10.41 -20.49 22.31
N ILE A 195 -11.51 -20.76 21.62
CA ILE A 195 -12.85 -20.40 22.05
C ILE A 195 -13.83 -21.51 21.71
N VAL A 196 -14.80 -21.75 22.58
CA VAL A 196 -15.83 -22.75 22.32
C VAL A 196 -16.88 -22.17 21.39
N LEU A 197 -17.22 -22.92 20.34
CA LEU A 197 -18.27 -22.53 19.41
C LEU A 197 -19.67 -22.66 20.07
N PRO A 198 -20.53 -21.64 19.98
CA PRO A 198 -21.85 -21.65 20.61
C PRO A 198 -22.88 -22.44 19.77
N TRP A 199 -22.75 -23.76 19.79
CA TRP A 199 -23.70 -24.64 19.13
C TRP A 199 -25.09 -24.58 19.78
N LYS A 200 -26.14 -24.47 18.95
CA LYS A 200 -27.55 -24.49 19.44
C LYS A 200 -27.96 -25.83 20.06
N LYS A 201 -27.32 -26.91 19.64
CA LYS A 201 -27.52 -28.29 20.12
C LYS A 201 -26.16 -28.89 20.36
N ASP A 202 -26.12 -29.96 21.16
CA ASP A 202 -24.88 -30.70 21.40
C ASP A 202 -24.23 -31.10 20.06
N PRO A 203 -22.99 -30.63 19.77
CA PRO A 203 -22.32 -30.90 18.50
C PRO A 203 -22.03 -32.39 18.30
N THR A 204 -22.03 -33.22 19.35
CA THR A 204 -21.93 -34.68 19.23
C THR A 204 -23.12 -35.31 18.48
N GLN A 205 -24.23 -34.57 18.36
CA GLN A 205 -25.43 -34.99 17.65
C GLN A 205 -25.45 -34.54 16.18
N LEU A 206 -24.40 -33.86 15.71
CA LEU A 206 -24.32 -33.44 14.31
C LEU A 206 -24.03 -34.67 13.42
N PRO A 207 -24.82 -34.91 12.36
CA PRO A 207 -24.57 -36.02 11.46
C PRO A 207 -23.26 -35.82 10.69
N ASN A 208 -22.53 -36.90 10.45
CA ASN A 208 -21.29 -36.87 9.67
C ASN A 208 -21.58 -36.47 8.21
N ASN A 209 -21.08 -35.30 7.79
CA ASN A 209 -21.28 -34.76 6.44
C ASN A 209 -20.16 -35.10 5.45
N TYR A 210 -19.17 -35.93 5.82
CA TYR A 210 -18.05 -36.29 4.93
C TYR A 210 -18.52 -36.94 3.62
N LEU A 211 -19.58 -37.74 3.68
CA LEU A 211 -20.18 -38.39 2.51
C LEU A 211 -20.97 -37.42 1.60
N LEU A 212 -21.27 -36.22 2.09
CA LEU A 212 -22.01 -35.17 1.37
C LEU A 212 -21.08 -34.09 0.76
N ALA A 213 -19.80 -34.11 1.11
CA ALA A 213 -18.82 -33.09 0.69
C ALA A 213 -18.10 -33.42 -0.63
N ASN A 214 -18.47 -34.50 -1.33
CA ASN A 214 -17.96 -34.80 -2.67
C ASN A 214 -18.82 -34.12 -3.74
N VAL A 215 -18.48 -32.88 -4.07
CA VAL A 215 -18.74 -32.25 -5.38
C VAL A 215 -17.52 -31.45 -5.79
#